data_AF-F4BIL7-F1
#
_entry.id   AF-F4BIL7-F1
#
_cell.length_a   1.000
_cell.length_b   1.000
_cell.length_c   1.000
_cell.angle_alpha   90.00
_cell.angle_beta   90.00
_cell.angle_gamma   90.00
#
_symmetry.space_group_name_H-M   'P 1'
#
loop_
_entity.id
_entity.type
_entity.pdbx_description
1 polymer ?
#
loop_
_entity_poly.entity_id
_entity_poly.type
_entity_poly.pdbx_seq_one_letter_code
_entity_poly.pdbx_strand_id
1 'polypeptide(L)' 'MVGSLHRVYASIKQDNRKLIAEVHAFFKFHDEKLVFCDERTRIIQDNPEDEDLGRRK' A
#
# COMPACT_ATOMS: atom_id res chain seq x y z
N MET A 1 11.77 -4.99 13.64
CA MET A 1 10.72 -4.81 12.61
C MET A 1 11.36 -3.96 11.52
N VAL A 2 11.42 -4.46 10.29
CA VAL A 2 11.98 -3.73 9.15
C VAL A 2 10.80 -3.17 8.37
N GLY A 3 10.85 -1.88 8.04
CA GLY A 3 9.84 -1.23 7.22
C GLY A 3 10.41 -0.89 5.84
N SER A 4 9.67 -1.17 4.79
CA SER A 4 9.96 -0.66 3.44
C SER A 4 8.81 0.23 2.97
N LEU A 5 9.14 1.39 2.41
CA LEU A 5 8.18 2.31 1.82
C LEU A 5 8.30 2.26 0.31
N HIS A 6 7.22 1.89 -0.35
CA HIS A 6 7.13 1.84 -1.81
C HIS A 6 6.10 2.86 -2.29
N ARG A 7 6.47 3.68 -3.27
CA ARG A 7 5.52 4.54 -3.97
C ARG A 7 5.12 3.87 -5.27
N VAL A 8 3.83 3.60 -5.43
CA VAL A 8 3.26 2.89 -6.57
C VAL A 8 2.51 3.89 -7.44
N TYR A 9 2.77 3.82 -8.74
CA TYR A 9 2.07 4.62 -9.75
C TYR A 9 1.26 3.66 -10.62
N ALA A 10 -0.06 3.79 -10.57
CA ALA A 10 -0.96 3.00 -11.40
C ALA A 10 -1.71 3.93 -12.37
N SER A 11 -1.69 3.61 -13.65
CA SER A 11 -2.49 4.30 -14.65
C SER A 11 -3.76 3.51 -14.90
N ILE A 12 -4.92 4.06 -14.53
CA ILE A 12 -6.22 3.45 -14.84
C ILE A 12 -6.56 3.83 -16.28
N LYS A 13 -6.55 2.84 -17.18
CA LYS A 13 -6.75 3.02 -18.63
C LYS A 13 -8.09 3.65 -19.00
N GLN A 14 -9.08 3.56 -18.11
CA GLN A 14 -10.46 3.96 -18.39
C GLN A 14 -10.62 5.48 -18.50
N ASP A 15 -9.91 6.26 -17.66
CA ASP A 15 -10.09 7.72 -17.56
C ASP A 15 -8.79 8.52 -17.71
N ASN A 16 -7.69 7.87 -18.14
CA ASN A 16 -6.36 8.47 -18.23
C ASN A 16 -5.86 9.07 -16.89
N ARG A 17 -6.47 8.66 -15.76
CA ARG A 17 -6.10 9.06 -14.41
C ARG A 17 -4.88 8.28 -13.93
N LYS A 18 -3.99 8.99 -13.24
CA LYS A 18 -2.85 8.41 -12.55
C LYS A 18 -3.20 8.33 -11.07
N LEU A 19 -3.35 7.10 -10.58
CA LEU A 19 -3.44 6.81 -9.17
C LEU A 19 -2.03 6.73 -8.60
N ILE A 20 -1.80 7.50 -7.53
CA ILE A 20 -0.55 7.43 -6.78
C ILE A 20 -0.88 6.86 -5.41
N ALA A 21 -0.21 5.78 -5.03
CA ALA A 21 -0.33 5.17 -3.71
C ALA A 21 1.04 5.03 -3.03
N GLU A 22 1.03 5.04 -1.71
CA GLU A 22 2.13 4.68 -0.82
C GLU A 22 1.79 3.34 -0.17
N VAL A 23 2.71 2.39 -0.25
CA VAL A 23 2.60 1.09 0.42
C VAL A 23 3.72 1.02 1.46
N HIS A 24 3.33 0.92 2.72
CA HIS A 24 4.23 0.66 3.83
C HIS A 24 4.19 -0.84 4.13
N ALA A 25 5.25 -1.55 3.78
CA ALA A 25 5.39 -2.97 4.12
C ALA A 25 6.18 -3.13 5.41
N PHE A 26 5.66 -3.93 6.34
CA PHE A 26 6.24 -4.21 7.65
C PHE A 26 6.61 -5.68 7.75
N PHE A 27 7.86 -5.95 8.08
CA PHE A 27 8.39 -7.30 8.20
C PHE A 27 8.95 -7.54 9.60
N LYS A 28 8.66 -8.73 10.16
CA LYS A 28 9.36 -9.25 11.34
C LYS A 28 10.09 -10.52 10.95
N PHE A 29 11.37 -10.57 11.30
CA PHE A 29 12.22 -11.75 11.12
C PHE A 29 12.57 -12.35 12.48
N HIS A 30 12.69 -13.67 12.54
CA HIS A 30 13.24 -14.42 13.67
C HIS A 30 14.05 -15.60 13.11
N ASP A 31 15.29 -15.77 13.58
CA ASP A 31 16.23 -16.77 13.06
C ASP A 31 16.34 -16.76 11.53
N GLU A 32 16.51 -15.55 10.96
CA GLU A 32 16.59 -15.30 9.51
C GLU A 32 15.33 -15.70 8.71
N LYS A 33 14.25 -16.11 9.38
CA LYS A 33 12.96 -16.46 8.76
C LYS A 33 11.97 -15.32 8.92
N LEU A 34 11.19 -15.06 7.87
CA LEU A 34 10.07 -14.13 7.91
C LEU A 34 8.93 -14.73 8.75
N VAL A 35 8.58 -14.10 9.87
CA VAL A 35 7.53 -14.57 10.79
C VAL A 35 6.29 -13.68 10.81
N PHE A 36 6.36 -12.48 10.24
CA PHE A 36 5.23 -11.57 10.10
C PHE A 36 5.43 -10.66 8.90
N CYS A 37 4.36 -10.46 8.13
CA CYS A 37 4.27 -9.51 7.04
C CYS A 37 2.94 -8.79 7.16
N ASP A 38 2.96 -7.46 7.10
CA ASP A 38 1.76 -6.62 7.04
C ASP A 38 2.02 -5.47 6.07
N GLU A 39 0.96 -4.95 5.48
CA GLU A 39 1.06 -3.84 4.55
C GLU A 39 -0.02 -2.80 4.85
N ARG A 40 0.38 -1.54 4.79
CA ARG A 40 -0.53 -0.40 4.87
C ARG A 40 -0.43 0.40 3.60
N THR A 41 -1.49 0.36 2.81
CA THR A 41 -1.63 1.15 1.59
C THR A 41 -2.34 2.46 1.89
N ARG A 42 -1.84 3.55 1.32
CA ARG A 42 -2.44 4.88 1.37
C ARG A 42 -2.51 5.44 -0.04
N ILE A 43 -3.70 5.82 -0.50
CA ILE A 43 -3.85 6.53 -1.77
C ILE A 43 -3.54 8.01 -1.54
N ILE A 44 -2.62 8.56 -2.33
CA ILE A 44 -2.12 9.94 -2.26
C ILE A 44 -2.84 10.84 -3.28
N GLN A 45 -3.16 10.27 -4.44
CA GLN A 45 -3.94 10.93 -5.48
C GLN A 45 -4.96 9.94 -6.04
N ASP A 46 -6.21 10.07 -5.59
CA ASP A 46 -7.43 10.06 -6.40
C ASP A 46 -8.63 10.54 -5.54
N ASN A 47 -9.83 10.61 -6.13
CA ASN A 47 -11.12 11.09 -5.60
C ASN A 47 -11.43 10.55 -4.17
N PRO A 48 -12.21 11.23 -3.30
CA PRO A 48 -12.52 10.78 -1.93
C PRO A 48 -13.17 9.38 -1.84
N GLU A 49 -13.70 8.86 -2.94
CA GLU A 49 -14.28 7.51 -3.02
C GLU A 49 -13.22 6.40 -3.08
N ASP A 50 -11.97 6.74 -3.40
CA ASP A 50 -10.85 5.80 -3.48
C ASP A 50 -10.15 5.60 -2.12
N GLU A 51 -10.61 6.25 -1.04
CA GLU A 51 -9.86 6.35 0.22
C GLU A 51 -9.64 5.00 0.94
N ASP A 52 -10.57 4.04 0.88
CA ASP A 52 -10.44 2.80 1.65
C ASP A 52 -11.49 1.72 1.31
N LEU A 53 -11.11 0.64 0.60
CA LEU A 53 -11.93 -0.59 0.47
C LEU A 53 -11.63 -1.61 1.58
N GLY A 54 -10.69 -1.31 2.48
CA GLY A 54 -10.04 -2.27 3.37
C GLY A 54 -10.36 -2.11 4.86
N ARG A 55 -11.14 -1.10 5.26
CA ARG A 55 -11.65 -0.93 6.63
C ARG A 55 -12.55 -2.11 7.03
N ARG A 56 -11.93 -3.22 7.43
CA ARG A 56 -12.60 -4.32 8.14
C ARG A 56 -12.74 -3.88 9.59
N LYS A 57 -13.99 -3.83 10.06
CA LYS A 57 -14.35 -3.65 11.48
C LYS A 57 -13.77 -4.75 12.35
#